data_AF-A0A4Y9ZMN8-F1
#
_entry.id   AF-A0A4Y9ZMN8-F1
#
_cell.length_a   1.000
_cell.length_b   1.000
_cell.length_c   1.000
_cell.angle_alpha   90.00
_cell.angle_beta   90.00
_cell.angle_gamma   90.00
#
_symmetry.space_group_name_H-M   'P 1'
#
loop_
_entity.id
_entity.type
_entity.pdbx_description
1 polymer ?
#
loop_
_entity_poly.entity_id
_entity_poly.type
_entity_poly.pdbx_seq_one_letter_code
_entity_poly.pdbx_strand_id
1 'polypeptide(L)'
;MISLSWALGFVSSHRDTIIILLKNDREGTSLSVLEEIHLLVLLCASVFPQVPRAEILSTNTGFGSIHAAVLSLAARSLCSEFWAQRVQPQTDSERLDASTLAAGYGTETKFDLAIRRREQLLRNALIVYIGTASDFTEPEITLVLSPVMTTPRHHDHPSRVVATIPTVGDAIEALHDLCGDLVDTLNTIVGITAELSNREQIRVENIQDIINLSDVDALSDLDINQRKYLICCELERIRSKSLQKAKTLMSSAEMLLLLLWRHIAFYAQGQHINNPSLKASTSGVMRHLSSSTSGDADSFRAEAAKRLDPILQRLNSLPLDPESTGSDWRLNKAYIEIMSRRLRDTVGLLAENADGLLQPGSDGGLESLDLEHGTQMSEELVRWLDGEQGAGAAHGH
;
A
#
# COMPACT_ATOMS: atom_id res chain seq x y z
N MET A 1 26.55 0.17 -1.59
CA MET A 1 27.02 -0.35 -0.29
C MET A 1 27.46 0.76 0.66
N ILE A 2 28.27 1.75 0.25
CA ILE A 2 28.67 2.88 1.10
C ILE A 2 27.48 3.79 1.48
N SER A 3 26.52 4.04 0.58
CA SER A 3 25.33 4.86 0.89
C SER A 3 24.45 4.28 2.00
N LEU A 4 24.32 2.96 2.02
CA LEU A 4 23.44 2.20 2.91
C LEU A 4 23.97 2.13 4.35
N SER A 5 25.29 2.08 4.54
CA SER A 5 25.89 2.15 5.88
C SER A 5 25.81 3.55 6.47
N TRP A 6 25.89 4.59 5.63
CA TRP A 6 25.71 5.99 6.05
C TRP A 6 24.25 6.26 6.42
N ALA A 7 23.30 5.72 5.65
CA ALA A 7 21.87 5.78 5.96
C ALA A 7 21.57 5.14 7.32
N LEU A 8 22.11 3.95 7.60
CA LEU A 8 21.95 3.31 8.90
C LEU A 8 22.55 4.17 10.03
N GLY A 9 23.76 4.71 9.83
CA GLY A 9 24.38 5.65 10.78
C GLY A 9 23.52 6.87 11.06
N PHE A 10 22.93 7.48 10.02
CA PHE A 10 22.00 8.60 10.16
C PHE A 10 20.79 8.23 11.00
N VAL A 11 20.13 7.11 10.69
CA VAL A 11 18.94 6.62 11.41
C VAL A 11 19.27 6.35 12.88
N SER A 12 20.42 5.73 13.16
CA SER A 12 20.88 5.50 14.54
C SER A 12 21.18 6.80 15.29
N SER A 13 21.82 7.79 14.65
CA SER A 13 22.15 9.07 15.28
C SER A 13 20.93 9.95 15.56
N HIS A 14 19.86 9.83 14.78
CA HIS A 14 18.65 10.65 14.89
C HIS A 14 17.44 9.88 15.44
N ARG A 15 17.69 8.72 16.07
CA ARG A 15 16.68 7.78 16.57
C ARG A 15 15.55 8.46 17.34
N ASP A 16 15.87 9.29 18.33
CA ASP A 16 14.86 9.88 19.21
C ASP A 16 13.94 10.85 18.45
N THR A 17 14.50 11.66 17.55
CA THR A 17 13.75 12.55 16.66
C THR A 17 12.83 11.77 15.73
N ILE A 18 13.34 10.70 15.12
CA ILE A 18 12.55 9.83 14.23
C ILE A 18 11.38 9.22 15.01
N ILE A 19 11.62 8.68 16.20
CA ILE A 19 10.57 8.10 17.03
C ILE A 19 9.50 9.14 17.40
N ILE A 20 9.91 10.36 17.75
CA ILE A 20 8.99 11.45 18.07
C ILE A 20 8.10 11.78 16.86
N LEU A 21 8.67 11.87 15.67
CA LEU A 21 7.92 12.14 14.43
C LEU A 21 6.95 11.00 14.09
N LEU A 22 7.39 9.74 14.16
CA LEU A 22 6.55 8.57 13.86
C LEU A 22 5.41 8.39 14.87
N LYS A 23 5.63 8.77 16.13
CA LYS A 23 4.61 8.74 17.19
C LYS A 23 3.76 10.01 17.25
N ASN A 24 3.94 10.95 16.31
CA ASN A 24 3.21 12.20 16.34
C ASN A 24 1.71 11.95 16.12
N ASP A 25 0.93 12.19 17.17
CA ASP A 25 -0.52 12.01 17.19
C ASP A 25 -1.28 13.33 17.33
N ARG A 26 -0.61 14.46 17.05
CA ARG A 26 -1.20 15.78 17.22
C ARG A 26 -2.23 16.08 16.14
N GLU A 27 -3.37 16.62 16.56
CA GLU A 27 -4.33 17.29 15.67
C GLU A 27 -3.67 18.50 15.01
N GLY A 28 -3.91 18.71 13.71
CA GLY A 28 -3.33 19.81 12.95
C GLY A 28 -1.90 19.55 12.45
N THR A 29 -1.67 18.40 11.82
CA THR A 29 -0.39 18.07 11.17
C THR A 29 -0.29 18.77 9.81
N SER A 30 0.92 19.12 9.35
CA SER A 30 1.12 19.72 8.03
C SER A 30 1.33 18.66 6.94
N LEU A 31 1.13 19.03 5.67
CA LEU A 31 1.42 18.15 4.54
C LEU A 31 2.92 17.79 4.47
N SER A 32 3.79 18.73 4.84
CA SER A 32 5.25 18.50 4.90
C SER A 32 5.63 17.45 5.93
N VAL A 33 5.00 17.43 7.11
CA VAL A 33 5.28 16.41 8.13
C VAL A 33 4.85 15.03 7.65
N LEU A 34 3.73 14.93 6.90
CA LEU A 34 3.31 13.67 6.30
C LEU A 34 4.32 13.16 5.27
N GLU A 35 4.89 14.06 4.47
CA GLU A 35 5.99 13.75 3.55
C GLU A 35 7.27 13.31 4.28
N GLU A 36 7.65 13.98 5.36
CA GLU A 36 8.80 13.59 6.19
C GLU A 36 8.62 12.19 6.77
N ILE A 37 7.43 11.88 7.31
CA ILE A 37 7.10 10.55 7.83
C ILE A 37 7.22 9.50 6.73
N HIS A 38 6.68 9.77 5.53
CA HIS A 38 6.81 8.88 4.37
C HIS A 38 8.27 8.58 4.05
N LEU A 39 9.10 9.62 3.89
CA LEU A 39 10.53 9.47 3.56
C LEU A 39 11.31 8.73 4.65
N LEU A 40 10.97 8.96 5.93
CA LEU A 40 11.59 8.26 7.05
C LEU A 40 11.23 6.77 7.06
N VAL A 41 9.97 6.40 6.82
CA VAL A 41 9.55 4.99 6.71
C VAL A 41 10.27 4.31 5.54
N LEU A 42 10.36 4.99 4.41
CA LEU A 42 11.06 4.52 3.22
C LEU A 42 12.55 4.26 3.50
N LEU A 43 13.22 5.21 4.15
CA LEU A 43 14.61 5.09 4.58
C LEU A 43 14.77 3.90 5.55
N CYS A 44 13.87 3.77 6.53
CA CYS A 44 13.89 2.68 7.48
C CYS A 44 13.72 1.32 6.80
N ALA A 45 12.87 1.22 5.77
CA ALA A 45 12.69 -0.01 4.98
C ALA A 45 13.98 -0.38 4.23
N SER A 46 14.65 0.61 3.62
CA SER A 46 15.89 0.39 2.86
C SER A 46 17.07 -0.09 3.72
N VAL A 47 17.16 0.37 4.97
CA VAL A 47 18.25 -0.01 5.89
C VAL A 47 17.92 -1.28 6.68
N PHE A 48 16.64 -1.66 6.77
CA PHE A 48 16.18 -2.78 7.59
C PHE A 48 16.98 -4.08 7.37
N PRO A 49 17.26 -4.53 6.11
CA PRO A 49 17.99 -5.78 5.88
C PRO A 49 19.42 -5.81 6.44
N GLN A 50 20.01 -4.64 6.75
CA GLN A 50 21.35 -4.55 7.34
C GLN A 50 21.32 -4.55 8.88
N VAL A 51 20.15 -4.44 9.49
CA VAL A 51 20.02 -4.38 10.95
C VAL A 51 20.12 -5.79 11.52
N PRO A 52 21.03 -6.06 12.47
CA PRO A 52 21.13 -7.36 13.10
C PRO A 52 19.82 -7.76 13.78
N ARG A 53 19.36 -9.01 13.60
CA ARG A 53 18.11 -9.53 14.19
C ARG A 53 18.02 -9.31 15.72
N ALA A 54 19.14 -9.38 16.44
CA ALA A 54 19.19 -9.12 17.89
C ALA A 54 18.82 -7.67 18.26
N GLU A 55 19.14 -6.71 17.40
CA GLU A 55 18.80 -5.29 17.62
C GLU A 55 17.32 -5.02 17.32
N ILE A 56 16.74 -5.72 16.33
CA ILE A 56 15.31 -5.63 15.99
C ILE A 56 14.43 -6.10 17.16
N LEU A 57 14.84 -7.20 17.82
CA LEU A 57 14.12 -7.76 18.98
C LEU A 57 14.20 -6.88 20.24
N SER A 58 15.12 -5.90 20.26
CA SER A 58 15.30 -5.00 21.40
C SER A 58 14.35 -3.80 21.29
N THR A 59 13.07 -3.99 21.60
CA THR A 59 11.99 -2.99 21.37
C THR A 59 12.21 -1.62 22.02
N ASN A 60 13.12 -1.51 23.00
CA ASN A 60 13.35 -0.29 23.77
C ASN A 60 14.72 0.35 23.50
N THR A 61 15.56 -0.24 22.65
CA THR A 61 16.92 0.26 22.35
C THR A 61 17.24 0.14 20.86
N GLY A 62 18.27 0.85 20.41
CA GLY A 62 18.73 0.81 19.02
C GLY A 62 17.63 0.97 17.98
N PHE A 63 17.75 0.24 16.89
CA PHE A 63 16.77 0.19 15.80
C PHE A 63 15.44 -0.47 16.20
N GLY A 64 15.41 -1.38 17.18
CA GLY A 64 14.17 -2.02 17.64
C GLY A 64 13.11 -1.03 18.13
N SER A 65 13.52 0.09 18.72
CA SER A 65 12.62 1.18 19.11
C SER A 65 12.03 1.98 17.93
N ILE A 66 12.78 2.11 16.84
CA ILE A 66 12.30 2.68 15.57
C ILE A 66 11.33 1.71 14.92
N HIS A 67 11.69 0.43 14.86
CA HIS A 67 10.82 -0.63 14.34
C HIS A 67 9.46 -0.65 15.04
N ALA A 68 9.45 -0.61 16.38
CA ALA A 68 8.21 -0.52 17.15
C ALA A 68 7.40 0.75 16.83
N ALA A 69 8.07 1.90 16.59
CA ALA A 69 7.40 3.13 16.20
C ALA A 69 6.78 3.04 14.79
N VAL A 70 7.48 2.42 13.82
CA VAL A 70 6.95 2.20 12.47
C VAL A 70 5.77 1.22 12.49
N LEU A 71 5.85 0.12 13.26
CA LEU A 71 4.71 -0.80 13.40
C LEU A 71 3.50 -0.13 14.07
N SER A 72 3.71 0.70 15.09
CA SER A 72 2.62 1.45 15.70
C SER A 72 2.00 2.47 14.73
N LEU A 73 2.82 3.10 13.87
CA LEU A 73 2.34 3.95 12.78
C LEU A 73 1.55 3.15 11.74
N ALA A 74 2.01 1.96 11.36
CA ALA A 74 1.30 1.08 10.44
C ALA A 74 -0.10 0.71 10.97
N ALA A 75 -0.21 0.42 12.26
CA ALA A 75 -1.48 0.05 12.91
C ALA A 75 -2.58 1.14 12.79
N ARG A 76 -2.20 2.40 12.62
CA ARG A 76 -3.11 3.55 12.50
C ARG A 76 -3.22 4.11 11.08
N SER A 77 -2.28 3.79 10.19
CA SER A 77 -2.14 4.45 8.88
C SER A 77 -2.17 3.49 7.69
N LEU A 78 -2.41 2.19 7.91
CA LEU A 78 -2.64 1.23 6.81
C LEU A 78 -4.03 1.40 6.17
N CYS A 79 -5.04 1.76 6.95
CA CYS A 79 -6.40 2.02 6.47
C CYS A 79 -6.52 3.44 5.91
N SER A 80 -7.38 3.62 4.91
CA SER A 80 -7.67 4.92 4.30
C SER A 80 -8.30 5.92 5.29
N GLU A 81 -8.14 7.22 5.00
CA GLU A 81 -8.80 8.39 5.60
C GLU A 81 -8.25 8.89 6.95
N PHE A 82 -7.25 8.21 7.51
CA PHE A 82 -6.68 8.62 8.80
C PHE A 82 -6.07 10.03 8.74
N TRP A 83 -5.41 10.37 7.62
CA TRP A 83 -4.70 11.64 7.47
C TRP A 83 -5.58 12.76 6.94
N ALA A 84 -6.60 12.44 6.14
CA ALA A 84 -7.54 13.40 5.57
C ALA A 84 -8.18 14.33 6.62
N GLN A 85 -8.46 13.82 7.82
CA GLN A 85 -9.10 14.60 8.89
C GLN A 85 -8.11 15.40 9.77
N ARG A 86 -6.80 15.09 9.66
CA ARG A 86 -5.78 15.59 10.58
C ARG A 86 -4.81 16.57 9.96
N VAL A 87 -4.63 16.48 8.65
CA VAL A 87 -3.75 17.37 7.91
C VAL A 87 -4.46 18.68 7.61
N GLN A 88 -3.84 19.80 7.97
CA GLN A 88 -4.40 21.15 7.76
C GLN A 88 -3.43 22.02 6.97
N PRO A 89 -3.94 22.96 6.14
CA PRO A 89 -3.10 23.93 5.43
C PRO A 89 -2.33 24.83 6.42
N GLN A 90 -1.00 24.87 6.32
CA GLN A 90 -0.13 25.70 7.16
C GLN A 90 0.47 26.87 6.39
N THR A 91 0.80 26.67 5.11
CA THR A 91 1.40 27.71 4.24
C THR A 91 0.34 28.46 3.44
N ASP A 92 0.70 29.64 2.92
CA ASP A 92 -0.21 30.42 2.06
C ASP A 92 -0.52 29.69 0.74
N SER A 93 0.43 28.93 0.21
CA SER A 93 0.22 28.08 -0.97
C SER A 93 -0.78 26.97 -0.67
N GLU A 94 -0.64 26.27 0.45
CA GLU A 94 -1.59 25.22 0.85
C GLU A 94 -2.98 25.79 1.13
N ARG A 95 -3.06 26.99 1.72
CA ARG A 95 -4.34 27.70 1.92
C ARG A 95 -5.00 28.04 0.58
N LEU A 96 -4.22 28.50 -0.40
CA LEU A 96 -4.72 28.75 -1.76
C LEU A 96 -5.21 27.45 -2.41
N ASP A 97 -4.43 26.37 -2.33
CA ASP A 97 -4.79 25.06 -2.88
C ASP A 97 -6.03 24.48 -2.22
N ALA A 98 -6.23 24.71 -0.92
CA ALA A 98 -7.43 24.30 -0.19
C ALA A 98 -8.67 25.12 -0.55
N SER A 99 -8.48 26.31 -1.14
CA SER A 99 -9.58 27.12 -1.69
C SER A 99 -9.83 26.89 -3.19
N THR A 100 -8.96 26.11 -3.85
CA THR A 100 -8.98 25.91 -5.30
C THR A 100 -9.44 24.49 -5.62
N LEU A 101 -10.53 24.36 -6.39
CA LEU A 101 -10.98 23.07 -6.89
C LEU A 101 -9.95 22.47 -7.86
N ALA A 102 -9.78 21.16 -7.80
CA ALA A 102 -8.93 20.44 -8.71
C ALA A 102 -9.68 20.13 -10.02
N ALA A 103 -9.08 20.53 -11.14
CA ALA A 103 -9.63 20.30 -12.47
C ALA A 103 -9.87 18.80 -12.72
N GLY A 104 -11.11 18.44 -13.05
CA GLY A 104 -11.50 17.05 -13.31
C GLY A 104 -11.83 16.19 -12.07
N TYR A 105 -11.81 16.75 -10.85
CA TYR A 105 -12.06 16.00 -9.60
C TYR A 105 -13.30 16.49 -8.83
N GLY A 106 -14.27 17.08 -9.54
CA GLY A 106 -15.56 17.47 -8.96
C GLY A 106 -15.41 18.51 -7.84
N THR A 107 -15.79 18.14 -6.62
CA THR A 107 -15.78 19.03 -5.44
C THR A 107 -14.47 18.99 -4.65
N GLU A 108 -13.48 18.23 -5.11
CA GLU A 108 -12.22 18.06 -4.39
C GLU A 108 -11.29 19.23 -4.67
N THR A 109 -10.63 19.71 -3.61
CA THR A 109 -9.64 20.78 -3.73
C THR A 109 -8.29 20.22 -4.14
N LYS A 110 -7.39 21.09 -4.65
CA LYS A 110 -6.00 20.71 -4.93
C LYS A 110 -5.30 20.17 -3.67
N PHE A 111 -5.64 20.73 -2.51
CA PHE A 111 -5.10 20.28 -1.23
C PHE A 111 -5.60 18.88 -0.85
N ASP A 112 -6.88 18.57 -1.05
CA ASP A 112 -7.44 17.24 -0.77
C ASP A 112 -6.77 16.14 -1.60
N LEU A 113 -6.48 16.45 -2.88
CA LEU A 113 -5.73 15.54 -3.75
C LEU A 113 -4.29 15.38 -3.29
N ALA A 114 -3.67 16.45 -2.82
CA ALA A 114 -2.30 16.40 -2.29
C ALA A 114 -2.22 15.52 -1.04
N ILE A 115 -3.17 15.63 -0.10
CA ILE A 115 -3.24 14.77 1.08
C ILE A 115 -3.39 13.32 0.67
N ARG A 116 -4.38 12.99 -0.18
CA ARG A 116 -4.61 11.62 -0.64
C ARG A 116 -3.39 11.01 -1.32
N ARG A 117 -2.69 11.79 -2.14
CA ARG A 117 -1.45 11.33 -2.77
C ARG A 117 -0.38 11.02 -1.74
N ARG A 118 -0.17 11.89 -0.74
CA ARG A 118 0.83 11.67 0.32
C ARG A 118 0.47 10.50 1.24
N GLU A 119 -0.80 10.37 1.58
CA GLU A 119 -1.33 9.23 2.33
C GLU A 119 -1.12 7.91 1.58
N GLN A 120 -1.38 7.89 0.27
CA GLN A 120 -1.12 6.71 -0.56
C GLN A 120 0.38 6.35 -0.58
N LEU A 121 1.27 7.34 -0.73
CA LEU A 121 2.72 7.12 -0.69
C LEU A 121 3.16 6.56 0.68
N LEU A 122 2.69 7.14 1.78
CA LEU A 122 2.97 6.63 3.13
C LEU A 122 2.48 5.20 3.32
N ARG A 123 1.25 4.90 2.90
CA ARG A 123 0.68 3.54 2.97
C ARG A 123 1.52 2.54 2.20
N ASN A 124 1.96 2.88 0.99
CA ASN A 124 2.87 2.04 0.20
C ASN A 124 4.20 1.81 0.93
N ALA A 125 4.83 2.87 1.47
CA ALA A 125 6.07 2.73 2.21
C ALA A 125 5.92 1.87 3.47
N LEU A 126 4.77 1.96 4.17
CA LEU A 126 4.46 1.11 5.32
C LEU A 126 4.30 -0.37 4.91
N ILE A 127 3.60 -0.64 3.80
CA ILE A 127 3.45 -2.00 3.25
C ILE A 127 4.81 -2.60 2.88
N VAL A 128 5.67 -1.81 2.22
CA VAL A 128 7.04 -2.20 1.91
C VAL A 128 7.83 -2.49 3.18
N TYR A 129 7.73 -1.63 4.19
CA TYR A 129 8.42 -1.81 5.47
C TYR A 129 7.99 -3.08 6.18
N ILE A 130 6.68 -3.29 6.40
CA ILE A 130 6.18 -4.48 7.11
C ILE A 130 6.44 -5.75 6.31
N GLY A 131 6.41 -5.67 4.98
CA GLY A 131 6.80 -6.76 4.10
C GLY A 131 8.25 -7.17 4.32
N THR A 132 9.17 -6.21 4.19
CA THR A 132 10.60 -6.40 4.44
C THR A 132 10.87 -6.92 5.85
N ALA A 133 10.18 -6.34 6.85
CA ALA A 133 10.34 -6.71 8.24
C ALA A 133 9.79 -8.10 8.58
N SER A 134 8.86 -8.62 7.78
CA SER A 134 8.33 -9.97 7.97
C SER A 134 9.30 -11.06 7.50
N ASP A 135 10.27 -10.72 6.65
CA ASP A 135 11.21 -11.67 6.05
C ASP A 135 10.46 -12.84 5.37
N PHE A 136 9.36 -12.52 4.67
CA PHE A 136 8.39 -13.52 4.22
C PHE A 136 8.91 -14.49 3.15
N THR A 137 10.09 -14.23 2.58
CA THR A 137 10.81 -15.09 1.62
C THR A 137 11.53 -16.25 2.31
N GLU A 138 11.82 -16.12 3.60
CA GLU A 138 12.45 -17.16 4.41
C GLU A 138 11.41 -18.16 4.95
N PRO A 139 11.80 -19.42 5.24
CA PRO A 139 10.88 -20.43 5.75
C PRO A 139 10.27 -20.04 7.11
N GLU A 140 11.07 -19.39 7.96
CA GLU A 140 10.64 -18.79 9.22
C GLU A 140 10.36 -17.30 9.03
N ILE A 141 9.11 -16.88 9.25
CA ILE A 141 8.74 -15.47 9.15
C ILE A 141 8.86 -14.75 10.50
N THR A 142 9.18 -13.46 10.44
CA THR A 142 8.96 -12.55 11.55
C THR A 142 7.50 -12.08 11.52
N LEU A 143 6.80 -12.24 12.64
CA LEU A 143 5.40 -11.84 12.75
C LEU A 143 5.30 -10.35 13.04
N VAL A 144 4.75 -9.62 12.08
CA VAL A 144 4.57 -8.16 12.15
C VAL A 144 3.09 -7.77 12.18
N LEU A 145 2.18 -8.71 11.89
CA LEU A 145 0.74 -8.55 12.04
C LEU A 145 0.24 -9.35 13.25
N SER A 146 -0.57 -8.77 14.13
CA SER A 146 -1.27 -9.53 15.18
C SER A 146 -2.44 -10.34 14.61
N PRO A 147 -2.82 -11.50 15.20
CA PRO A 147 -3.90 -12.37 14.70
C PRO A 147 -5.32 -11.81 14.91
N VAL A 148 -5.45 -10.51 15.13
CA VAL A 148 -6.74 -9.86 15.35
C VAL A 148 -7.40 -9.60 13.99
N MET A 149 -8.67 -10.00 13.86
CA MET A 149 -9.47 -9.79 12.65
C MET A 149 -10.39 -8.58 12.73
N THR A 150 -10.68 -8.08 13.93
CA THR A 150 -11.51 -6.90 14.13
C THR A 150 -10.66 -5.64 13.99
N THR A 151 -10.99 -4.78 13.03
CA THR A 151 -10.46 -3.41 13.01
C THR A 151 -11.15 -2.63 14.13
N PRO A 152 -10.43 -2.12 15.16
CA PRO A 152 -11.04 -1.21 16.11
C PRO A 152 -11.45 0.04 15.34
N ARG A 153 -12.76 0.20 15.09
CA ARG A 153 -13.27 1.40 14.42
C ARG A 153 -12.90 2.60 15.28
N HIS A 154 -11.99 3.43 14.77
CA HIS A 154 -11.45 4.62 15.45
C HIS A 154 -12.54 5.62 15.90
N HIS A 155 -13.76 5.49 15.38
CA HIS A 155 -14.90 6.36 15.71
C HIS A 155 -15.63 5.98 17.01
N ASP A 156 -15.52 4.75 17.50
CA ASP A 156 -16.25 4.29 18.68
C ASP A 156 -15.34 4.31 19.92
N HIS A 157 -15.29 5.49 20.54
CA HIS A 157 -14.64 5.82 21.82
C HIS A 157 -13.11 5.95 21.82
N PRO A 158 -12.55 6.90 22.60
CA PRO A 158 -11.11 6.97 22.88
C PRO A 158 -10.73 5.82 23.81
N SER A 159 -10.74 4.60 23.29
CA SER A 159 -10.15 3.46 23.99
C SER A 159 -8.65 3.73 24.11
N ARG A 160 -8.14 3.78 25.36
CA ARG A 160 -6.74 4.07 25.70
C ARG A 160 -5.73 3.02 25.20
N VAL A 161 -6.17 2.08 24.36
CA VAL A 161 -5.35 0.99 23.83
C VAL A 161 -4.84 1.41 22.46
N VAL A 162 -3.68 2.06 22.45
CA VAL A 162 -2.95 2.34 21.20
C VAL A 162 -2.40 1.02 20.68
N ALA A 163 -2.82 0.61 19.49
CA ALA A 163 -2.27 -0.56 18.82
C ALA A 163 -0.77 -0.33 18.54
N THR A 164 0.06 -1.23 19.06
CA THR A 164 1.52 -1.18 18.95
C THR A 164 2.04 -1.86 17.68
N ILE A 165 1.23 -2.74 17.08
CA ILE A 165 1.49 -3.40 15.80
C ILE A 165 0.19 -3.51 15.00
N PRO A 166 0.25 -3.51 13.66
CA PRO A 166 -0.94 -3.69 12.83
C PRO A 166 -1.55 -5.08 13.04
N THR A 167 -2.83 -5.21 12.74
CA THR A 167 -3.58 -6.46 12.80
C THR A 167 -3.70 -7.10 11.42
N VAL A 168 -3.99 -8.40 11.35
CA VAL A 168 -4.40 -9.04 10.07
C VAL A 168 -5.64 -8.34 9.52
N GLY A 169 -6.55 -7.90 10.39
CA GLY A 169 -7.73 -7.16 9.99
C GLY A 169 -7.44 -5.82 9.31
N ASP A 170 -6.40 -5.09 9.75
CA ASP A 170 -5.97 -3.83 9.13
C ASP A 170 -5.34 -4.09 7.76
N ALA A 171 -4.55 -5.15 7.63
CA ALA A 171 -3.94 -5.55 6.36
C ALA A 171 -4.98 -6.01 5.33
N ILE A 172 -6.05 -6.72 5.75
CA ILE A 172 -7.17 -7.08 4.87
C ILE A 172 -7.92 -5.83 4.40
N GLU A 173 -8.15 -4.86 5.29
CA GLU A 173 -8.81 -3.60 4.93
C GLU A 173 -7.96 -2.78 3.95
N ALA A 174 -6.65 -2.68 4.20
CA ALA A 174 -5.71 -2.04 3.28
C ALA A 174 -5.72 -2.70 1.89
N LEU A 175 -5.81 -4.04 1.82
CA LEU A 175 -5.93 -4.76 0.55
C LEU A 175 -7.26 -4.46 -0.16
N HIS A 176 -8.36 -4.36 0.59
CA HIS A 176 -9.66 -3.95 0.04
C HIS A 176 -9.58 -2.55 -0.60
N ASP A 177 -9.02 -1.58 0.11
CA ASP A 177 -8.86 -0.20 -0.36
C ASP A 177 -7.98 -0.12 -1.60
N LEU A 178 -6.84 -0.84 -1.62
CA LEU A 178 -5.96 -0.92 -2.79
C LEU A 178 -6.66 -1.54 -3.99
N CYS A 179 -7.50 -2.57 -3.78
CA CYS A 179 -8.31 -3.14 -4.86
C CYS A 179 -9.33 -2.12 -5.41
N GLY A 180 -9.89 -1.27 -4.54
CA GLY A 180 -10.70 -0.12 -4.93
C GLY A 180 -9.95 0.84 -5.85
N ASP A 181 -8.84 1.37 -5.33
CA ASP A 181 -7.98 2.32 -6.04
C ASP A 181 -7.49 1.77 -7.39
N LEU A 182 -7.19 0.46 -7.46
CA LEU A 182 -6.72 -0.20 -8.66
C LEU A 182 -7.82 -0.31 -9.71
N VAL A 183 -9.04 -0.70 -9.33
CA VAL A 183 -10.19 -0.74 -10.26
C VAL A 183 -10.44 0.64 -10.85
N ASP A 184 -10.48 1.68 -10.02
CA ASP A 184 -10.76 3.04 -10.47
C ASP A 184 -9.66 3.55 -11.41
N THR A 185 -8.40 3.26 -11.07
CA THR A 185 -7.24 3.64 -11.90
C THR A 185 -7.24 2.89 -13.24
N LEU A 186 -7.56 1.59 -13.27
CA LEU A 186 -7.65 0.81 -14.50
C LEU A 186 -8.81 1.26 -15.39
N ASN A 187 -9.99 1.53 -14.80
CA ASN A 187 -11.12 2.10 -15.54
C ASN A 187 -10.76 3.46 -16.16
N THR A 188 -10.02 4.30 -15.44
CA THR A 188 -9.48 5.56 -15.97
C THR A 188 -8.56 5.33 -17.16
N ILE A 189 -7.64 4.36 -17.08
CA ILE A 189 -6.74 4.00 -18.18
C ILE A 189 -7.52 3.53 -19.42
N VAL A 190 -8.51 2.64 -19.22
CA VAL A 190 -9.37 2.13 -20.31
C VAL A 190 -10.15 3.27 -20.96
N GLY A 191 -10.77 4.14 -20.17
CA GLY A 191 -11.52 5.30 -20.66
C GLY A 191 -10.66 6.22 -21.52
N ILE A 192 -9.47 6.60 -21.01
CA ILE A 192 -8.54 7.47 -21.75
C ILE A 192 -8.02 6.77 -23.01
N THR A 193 -7.77 5.47 -22.97
CA THR A 193 -7.29 4.71 -24.14
C THR A 193 -8.35 4.66 -25.24
N ALA A 194 -9.62 4.48 -24.87
CA ALA A 194 -10.73 4.54 -25.80
C ALA A 194 -10.89 5.94 -26.42
N GLU A 195 -10.78 7.00 -25.61
CA GLU A 195 -10.85 8.38 -26.09
C GLU A 195 -9.69 8.72 -27.05
N LEU A 196 -8.46 8.32 -26.69
CA LEU A 196 -7.28 8.49 -27.54
C LEU A 196 -7.30 7.65 -28.82
N SER A 197 -8.11 6.58 -28.87
CA SER A 197 -8.31 5.80 -30.09
C SER A 197 -9.23 6.51 -31.09
N ASN A 198 -9.99 7.50 -30.63
CA ASN A 198 -10.93 8.28 -31.44
C ASN A 198 -10.58 9.78 -31.44
N ARG A 199 -9.32 10.09 -31.75
CA ARG A 199 -8.73 11.45 -31.69
C ARG A 199 -9.54 12.49 -32.47
N GLU A 200 -10.15 12.07 -33.58
CA GLU A 200 -10.91 12.96 -34.45
C GLU A 200 -12.21 13.48 -33.81
N GLN A 201 -12.78 12.72 -32.86
CA GLN A 201 -14.06 13.02 -32.21
C GLN A 201 -13.92 13.55 -30.78
N ILE A 202 -12.70 13.84 -30.33
CA ILE A 202 -12.45 14.43 -29.02
C ILE A 202 -13.16 15.79 -28.93
N ARG A 203 -13.95 15.95 -27.85
CA ARG A 203 -14.70 17.17 -27.58
C ARG A 203 -13.75 18.25 -27.06
N VAL A 204 -13.88 19.46 -27.62
CA VAL A 204 -12.99 20.59 -27.31
C VAL A 204 -13.64 21.61 -26.39
N GLU A 205 -14.96 21.49 -26.18
CA GLU A 205 -15.82 22.45 -25.48
C GLU A 205 -15.41 22.66 -24.00
N ASN A 206 -14.79 21.65 -23.38
CA ASN A 206 -14.40 21.66 -21.96
C ASN A 206 -12.88 21.56 -21.77
N ILE A 207 -12.09 22.12 -22.70
CA ILE A 207 -10.62 22.05 -22.64
C ILE A 207 -10.04 22.56 -21.31
N GLN A 208 -10.71 23.52 -20.66
CA GLN A 208 -10.29 24.09 -19.37
C GLN A 208 -10.43 23.10 -18.20
N ASP A 209 -11.35 22.13 -18.31
CA ASP A 209 -11.52 21.08 -17.29
C ASP A 209 -10.40 20.03 -17.37
N ILE A 210 -9.82 19.88 -18.57
CA ILE A 210 -8.81 18.87 -18.87
C ILE A 210 -7.40 19.46 -18.69
N ILE A 211 -7.18 20.68 -19.17
CA ILE A 211 -5.88 21.33 -19.20
C ILE A 211 -5.84 22.45 -18.16
N ASN A 212 -4.95 22.28 -17.17
CA ASN A 212 -4.68 23.29 -16.17
C ASN A 212 -3.68 24.33 -16.72
N LEU A 213 -4.17 25.31 -17.48
CA LEU A 213 -3.38 26.45 -17.98
C LEU A 213 -3.63 27.69 -17.12
N SER A 214 -2.56 28.43 -16.83
CA SER A 214 -2.64 29.70 -16.07
C SER A 214 -3.21 30.86 -16.90
N ASP A 215 -3.17 30.76 -18.24
CA ASP A 215 -3.65 31.79 -19.17
C ASP A 215 -4.80 31.23 -20.01
N VAL A 216 -6.03 31.59 -19.63
CA VAL A 216 -7.27 31.14 -20.26
C VAL A 216 -7.50 31.85 -21.60
N ASP A 217 -6.97 33.07 -21.76
CA ASP A 217 -7.14 33.85 -22.98
C ASP A 217 -6.34 33.23 -24.13
N ALA A 218 -5.15 32.69 -23.83
CA ALA A 218 -4.33 31.95 -24.78
C ALA A 218 -5.03 30.71 -25.37
N LEU A 219 -5.94 30.07 -24.63
CA LEU A 219 -6.74 28.94 -25.14
C LEU A 219 -7.78 29.38 -26.18
N SER A 220 -8.28 30.61 -26.05
CA SER A 220 -9.31 31.15 -26.93
C SER A 220 -8.79 31.41 -28.35
N ASP A 221 -7.50 31.72 -28.48
CA ASP A 221 -6.84 32.00 -29.76
C ASP A 221 -6.47 30.74 -30.57
N LEU A 222 -6.50 29.56 -29.94
CA LEU A 222 -6.14 28.30 -30.60
C LEU A 222 -7.26 27.81 -31.52
N ASP A 223 -6.87 27.29 -32.69
CA ASP A 223 -7.80 26.60 -33.59
C ASP A 223 -8.24 25.24 -33.02
N ILE A 224 -9.29 24.66 -33.62
CA ILE A 224 -9.88 23.40 -33.15
C ILE A 224 -8.85 22.25 -33.16
N ASN A 225 -7.95 22.21 -34.15
CA ASN A 225 -6.95 21.14 -34.27
C ASN A 225 -5.84 21.28 -33.22
N GLN A 226 -5.38 22.50 -32.97
CA GLN A 226 -4.42 22.81 -31.91
C GLN A 226 -4.97 22.45 -30.54
N ARG A 227 -6.23 22.81 -30.27
CA ARG A 227 -6.90 22.43 -29.03
C ARG A 227 -7.04 20.91 -28.88
N LYS A 228 -7.46 20.19 -29.93
CA LYS A 228 -7.50 18.72 -29.94
C LYS A 228 -6.12 18.10 -29.68
N TYR A 229 -5.08 18.65 -30.29
CA TYR A 229 -3.71 18.20 -30.08
C TYR A 229 -3.29 18.36 -28.62
N LEU A 230 -3.55 19.52 -28.01
CA LEU A 230 -3.24 19.75 -26.59
C LEU A 230 -4.01 18.80 -25.67
N ILE A 231 -5.30 18.56 -25.95
CA ILE A 231 -6.09 17.57 -25.20
C ILE A 231 -5.48 16.17 -25.34
N CYS A 232 -5.09 15.75 -26.55
CA CYS A 232 -4.44 14.45 -26.76
C CYS A 232 -3.14 14.33 -25.95
N CYS A 233 -2.27 15.34 -25.98
CA CYS A 233 -1.04 15.35 -25.20
C CYS A 233 -1.32 15.24 -23.69
N GLU A 234 -2.33 15.96 -23.20
CA GLU A 234 -2.67 15.94 -21.79
C GLU A 234 -3.28 14.60 -21.37
N LEU A 235 -4.15 14.01 -22.21
CA LEU A 235 -4.68 12.65 -22.00
C LEU A 235 -3.56 11.60 -22.00
N GLU A 236 -2.58 11.68 -22.90
CA GLU A 236 -1.40 10.80 -22.90
C GLU A 236 -0.58 10.96 -21.60
N ARG A 237 -0.43 12.20 -21.12
CA ARG A 237 0.23 12.50 -19.84
C ARG A 237 -0.53 11.92 -18.65
N ILE A 238 -1.87 12.05 -18.62
CA ILE A 238 -2.73 11.50 -17.55
C ILE A 238 -2.70 9.98 -17.58
N ARG A 239 -2.79 9.36 -18.76
CA ARG A 239 -2.66 7.90 -18.94
C ARG A 239 -1.33 7.40 -18.41
N SER A 240 -0.22 8.06 -18.74
CA SER A 240 1.11 7.66 -18.27
C SER A 240 1.23 7.71 -16.74
N LYS A 241 0.70 8.77 -16.10
CA LYS A 241 0.64 8.86 -14.63
C LYS A 241 -0.27 7.80 -14.02
N SER A 242 -1.40 7.51 -14.66
CA SER A 242 -2.36 6.49 -14.20
C SER A 242 -1.75 5.09 -14.29
N LEU A 243 -1.03 4.78 -15.37
CA LEU A 243 -0.29 3.52 -15.52
C LEU A 243 0.77 3.38 -14.41
N GLN A 244 1.52 4.44 -14.12
CA GLN A 244 2.50 4.40 -13.02
C GLN A 244 1.82 4.17 -11.66
N LYS A 245 0.70 4.87 -11.39
CA LYS A 245 -0.10 4.66 -10.18
C LYS A 245 -0.60 3.22 -10.07
N ALA A 246 -1.13 2.67 -11.17
CA ALA A 246 -1.65 1.32 -11.22
C ALA A 246 -0.54 0.28 -10.95
N LYS A 247 0.67 0.49 -11.48
CA LYS A 247 1.84 -0.36 -11.17
C LYS A 247 2.19 -0.33 -9.69
N THR A 248 2.27 0.86 -9.08
CA THR A 248 2.55 0.97 -7.64
C THR A 248 1.47 0.31 -6.79
N LEU A 249 0.19 0.52 -7.12
CA LEU A 249 -0.93 -0.14 -6.43
C LEU A 249 -0.85 -1.66 -6.55
N MET A 250 -0.51 -2.17 -7.74
CA MET A 250 -0.34 -3.59 -7.99
C MET A 250 0.78 -4.18 -7.13
N SER A 251 1.98 -3.58 -7.14
CA SER A 251 3.10 -4.06 -6.31
C SER A 251 2.76 -4.04 -4.81
N SER A 252 2.04 -3.03 -4.33
CA SER A 252 1.55 -3.00 -2.94
C SER A 252 0.53 -4.11 -2.65
N ALA A 253 -0.37 -4.40 -3.58
CA ALA A 253 -1.33 -5.49 -3.44
C ALA A 253 -0.64 -6.87 -3.43
N GLU A 254 0.34 -7.08 -4.30
CA GLU A 254 1.14 -8.32 -4.35
C GLU A 254 1.89 -8.56 -3.03
N MET A 255 2.49 -7.52 -2.49
CA MET A 255 3.17 -7.53 -1.19
C MET A 255 2.21 -7.89 -0.05
N LEU A 256 1.03 -7.26 -0.01
CA LEU A 256 0.02 -7.55 1.02
C LEU A 256 -0.56 -8.95 0.89
N LEU A 257 -0.80 -9.45 -0.32
CA LEU A 257 -1.29 -10.82 -0.55
C LEU A 257 -0.30 -11.85 0.04
N LEU A 258 0.99 -11.66 -0.21
CA LEU A 258 2.05 -12.52 0.32
C LEU A 258 2.15 -12.43 1.84
N LEU A 259 2.19 -11.21 2.38
CA LEU A 259 2.22 -10.94 3.81
C LEU A 259 1.03 -11.60 4.53
N LEU A 260 -0.18 -11.40 4.00
CA LEU A 260 -1.41 -11.98 4.52
C LEU A 260 -1.37 -13.51 4.47
N TRP A 261 -0.96 -14.09 3.34
CA TRP A 261 -0.88 -15.55 3.22
C TRP A 261 0.05 -16.15 4.27
N ARG A 262 1.26 -15.60 4.42
CA ARG A 262 2.24 -16.12 5.38
C ARG A 262 1.76 -16.00 6.82
N HIS A 263 1.17 -14.86 7.20
CA HIS A 263 0.64 -14.66 8.56
C HIS A 263 -0.60 -15.52 8.83
N ILE A 264 -1.56 -15.57 7.91
CA ILE A 264 -2.78 -16.37 8.07
C ILE A 264 -2.44 -17.86 8.11
N ALA A 265 -1.52 -18.34 7.28
CA ALA A 265 -1.06 -19.72 7.32
C ALA A 265 -0.41 -20.08 8.66
N PHE A 266 0.42 -19.19 9.21
CA PHE A 266 1.01 -19.36 10.53
C PHE A 266 -0.07 -19.43 11.63
N TYR A 267 -1.06 -18.53 11.58
CA TYR A 267 -2.12 -18.46 12.59
C TYR A 267 -3.14 -19.60 12.50
N ALA A 268 -3.47 -20.04 11.29
CA ALA A 268 -4.35 -21.17 11.01
C ALA A 268 -3.77 -22.51 11.53
N GLN A 269 -2.46 -22.62 11.70
CA GLN A 269 -1.80 -23.81 12.27
C GLN A 269 -1.80 -23.82 13.81
N GLY A 270 -2.37 -22.80 14.48
CA GLY A 270 -2.39 -22.71 15.94
C GLY A 270 -1.02 -22.38 16.58
N GLN A 271 -0.02 -21.99 15.78
CA GLN A 271 1.36 -21.78 16.23
C GLN A 271 1.58 -20.49 17.05
N HIS A 272 0.55 -19.65 17.23
CA HIS A 272 0.66 -18.35 17.91
C HIS A 272 0.70 -18.41 19.44
N ILE A 273 0.25 -19.51 20.05
CA ILE A 273 0.04 -19.61 21.50
C ILE A 273 1.37 -19.50 22.29
N ASN A 274 2.51 -19.77 21.64
CA ASN A 274 3.82 -19.78 22.31
C ASN A 274 4.88 -18.85 21.73
N ASN A 275 4.58 -18.01 20.74
CA ASN A 275 5.63 -17.21 20.09
C ASN A 275 6.10 -16.04 20.99
N PRO A 276 7.38 -16.02 21.42
CA PRO A 276 7.92 -14.94 22.27
C PRO A 276 7.95 -13.58 21.58
N SER A 277 8.02 -13.51 20.24
CA SER A 277 8.09 -12.24 19.50
C SER A 277 6.78 -11.45 19.57
N LEU A 278 5.64 -12.14 19.56
CA LEU A 278 4.33 -11.51 19.71
C LEU A 278 4.05 -11.12 21.16
N LYS A 279 4.48 -11.93 22.14
CA LYS A 279 4.15 -11.72 23.57
C LYS A 279 4.54 -10.33 24.10
N ALA A 280 5.67 -9.77 23.66
CA ALA A 280 6.10 -8.44 24.10
C ALA A 280 5.19 -7.32 23.58
N SER A 281 4.81 -7.39 22.29
CA SER A 281 4.07 -6.33 21.61
C SER A 281 2.55 -6.47 21.67
N THR A 282 2.02 -7.69 21.81
CA THR A 282 0.57 -7.96 21.78
C THR A 282 -0.05 -8.19 23.17
N SER A 283 0.75 -8.25 24.25
CA SER A 283 0.25 -8.59 25.59
C SER A 283 -0.93 -7.72 26.07
N GLY A 284 -0.93 -6.42 25.76
CA GLY A 284 -2.02 -5.50 26.09
C GLY A 284 -3.30 -5.77 25.30
N VAL A 285 -3.19 -5.92 23.97
CA VAL A 285 -4.32 -6.13 23.05
C VAL A 285 -4.91 -7.53 23.21
N MET A 286 -4.06 -8.55 23.32
CA MET A 286 -4.49 -9.94 23.53
C MET A 286 -5.22 -10.10 24.85
N ARG A 287 -4.82 -9.44 25.94
CA ARG A 287 -5.54 -9.55 27.22
C ARG A 287 -6.98 -9.03 27.15
N HIS A 288 -7.27 -8.05 26.29
CA HIS A 288 -8.64 -7.54 26.08
C HIS A 288 -9.45 -8.34 25.05
N LEU A 289 -8.79 -9.02 24.11
CA LEU A 289 -9.44 -9.84 23.07
C LEU A 289 -9.45 -11.35 23.37
N SER A 290 -8.80 -11.78 24.45
CA SER A 290 -8.72 -13.18 24.90
C SER A 290 -10.08 -13.78 25.29
N SER A 291 -11.16 -12.99 25.35
CA SER A 291 -12.51 -13.54 25.51
C SER A 291 -13.17 -13.96 24.19
N SER A 292 -12.62 -13.58 23.02
CA SER A 292 -13.19 -13.89 21.70
C SER A 292 -12.23 -14.51 20.69
N THR A 293 -10.91 -14.47 20.92
CA THR A 293 -9.89 -14.90 19.93
C THR A 293 -8.95 -16.00 20.43
N SER A 294 -9.10 -16.49 21.66
CA SER A 294 -8.12 -17.39 22.31
C SER A 294 -8.36 -18.89 22.13
N GLY A 295 -9.30 -19.33 21.30
CA GLY A 295 -9.74 -20.73 21.31
C GLY A 295 -9.45 -21.57 20.08
N ASP A 296 -9.77 -21.04 18.90
CA ASP A 296 -10.05 -21.94 17.78
C ASP A 296 -9.50 -21.39 16.45
N ALA A 297 -8.48 -22.08 15.93
CA ALA A 297 -7.94 -21.81 14.61
C ALA A 297 -9.02 -21.87 13.52
N ASP A 298 -10.09 -22.65 13.73
CA ASP A 298 -11.21 -22.76 12.80
C ASP A 298 -12.03 -21.46 12.78
N SER A 299 -12.29 -20.87 13.96
CA SER A 299 -12.97 -19.57 14.06
C SER A 299 -12.18 -18.44 13.39
N PHE A 300 -10.85 -18.44 13.56
CA PHE A 300 -9.96 -17.47 12.91
C PHE A 300 -9.99 -17.65 11.38
N ARG A 301 -9.91 -18.89 10.89
CA ARG A 301 -10.01 -19.22 9.47
C ARG A 301 -11.34 -18.81 8.88
N ALA A 302 -12.45 -19.09 9.57
CA ALA A 302 -13.80 -18.73 9.11
C ALA A 302 -13.97 -17.21 8.97
N GLU A 303 -13.48 -16.44 9.94
CA GLU A 303 -13.55 -14.97 9.86
C GLU A 303 -12.61 -14.41 8.78
N ALA A 304 -11.41 -14.98 8.63
CA ALA A 304 -10.49 -14.63 7.55
C ALA A 304 -11.12 -14.90 6.18
N ALA A 305 -11.74 -16.07 6.01
CA ALA A 305 -12.43 -16.48 4.78
C ALA A 305 -13.54 -15.49 4.42
N LYS A 306 -14.41 -15.16 5.39
CA LYS A 306 -15.51 -14.22 5.20
C LYS A 306 -15.06 -12.84 4.73
N ARG A 307 -13.94 -12.32 5.26
CA ARG A 307 -13.42 -11.01 4.87
C ARG A 307 -12.63 -11.03 3.56
N LEU A 308 -11.86 -12.09 3.31
CA LEU A 308 -11.01 -12.20 2.12
C LEU A 308 -11.79 -12.55 0.85
N ASP A 309 -12.80 -13.41 0.93
CA ASP A 309 -13.50 -13.91 -0.27
C ASP A 309 -13.96 -12.81 -1.24
N PRO A 310 -14.70 -11.75 -0.82
CA PRO A 310 -15.12 -10.70 -1.75
C PRO A 310 -13.94 -9.94 -2.36
N ILE A 311 -12.85 -9.75 -1.61
CA ILE A 311 -11.65 -9.05 -2.08
C ILE A 311 -10.94 -9.89 -3.14
N LEU A 312 -10.75 -11.19 -2.87
CA LEU A 312 -10.10 -12.12 -3.80
C LEU A 312 -10.92 -12.35 -5.07
N GLN A 313 -12.25 -12.33 -4.97
CA GLN A 313 -13.13 -12.36 -6.14
C GLN A 313 -12.94 -11.10 -6.99
N ARG A 314 -12.91 -9.93 -6.35
CA ARG A 314 -12.72 -8.65 -7.03
C ARG A 314 -11.35 -8.54 -7.71
N LEU A 315 -10.28 -8.94 -7.03
CA LEU A 315 -8.92 -8.98 -7.60
C LEU A 315 -8.83 -9.91 -8.82
N ASN A 316 -9.49 -11.06 -8.79
CA ASN A 316 -9.54 -11.97 -9.93
C ASN A 316 -10.35 -11.42 -11.12
N SER A 317 -11.24 -10.45 -10.87
CA SER A 317 -12.08 -9.81 -11.89
C SER A 317 -11.50 -8.52 -12.48
N LEU A 318 -10.26 -8.16 -12.13
CA LEU A 318 -9.64 -6.92 -12.61
C LEU A 318 -9.57 -6.88 -14.15
N PRO A 319 -9.87 -5.72 -14.77
CA PRO A 319 -9.84 -5.53 -16.22
C PRO A 319 -8.39 -5.36 -16.72
N LEU A 320 -7.59 -6.43 -16.60
CA LEU A 320 -6.21 -6.49 -17.07
C LEU A 320 -6.17 -6.87 -18.55
N ASP A 321 -6.50 -5.92 -19.40
CA ASP A 321 -6.45 -6.08 -20.85
C ASP A 321 -5.05 -5.70 -21.41
N PRO A 322 -4.39 -6.58 -22.19
CA PRO A 322 -3.06 -6.31 -22.75
C PRO A 322 -2.97 -5.06 -23.64
N GLU A 323 -4.06 -4.68 -24.32
CA GLU A 323 -4.04 -3.52 -25.23
C GLU A 323 -3.95 -2.20 -24.45
N SER A 324 -4.65 -2.11 -23.32
CA SER A 324 -4.68 -0.92 -22.47
C SER A 324 -3.54 -0.86 -21.44
N THR A 325 -3.13 -2.01 -20.90
CA THR A 325 -2.20 -2.07 -19.76
C THR A 325 -0.77 -2.50 -20.12
N GLY A 326 -0.58 -3.24 -21.22
CA GLY A 326 0.70 -3.76 -21.69
C GLY A 326 0.95 -5.23 -21.32
N SER A 327 2.06 -5.80 -21.80
CA SER A 327 2.38 -7.23 -21.65
C SER A 327 2.73 -7.66 -20.23
N ASP A 328 3.35 -6.77 -19.46
CA ASP A 328 3.90 -7.07 -18.13
C ASP A 328 2.81 -7.50 -17.14
N TRP A 329 1.60 -6.97 -17.31
CA TRP A 329 0.42 -7.24 -16.46
C TRP A 329 -0.08 -8.68 -16.48
N ARG A 330 0.33 -9.48 -17.47
CA ARG A 330 0.02 -10.92 -17.50
C ARG A 330 0.68 -11.65 -16.33
N LEU A 331 1.89 -11.25 -15.95
CA LEU A 331 2.60 -11.83 -14.81
C LEU A 331 1.90 -11.48 -13.50
N ASN A 332 1.53 -10.21 -13.33
CA ASN A 332 0.77 -9.74 -12.17
C ASN A 332 -0.57 -10.47 -12.03
N LYS A 333 -1.29 -10.68 -13.15
CA LYS A 333 -2.53 -11.46 -13.16
C LYS A 333 -2.30 -12.90 -12.68
N ALA A 334 -1.31 -13.58 -13.23
CA ALA A 334 -0.98 -14.95 -12.83
C ALA A 334 -0.60 -15.02 -11.35
N TYR A 335 0.19 -14.06 -10.86
CA TYR A 335 0.54 -13.96 -9.45
C TYR A 335 -0.68 -13.76 -8.55
N ILE A 336 -1.58 -12.82 -8.87
CA ILE A 336 -2.83 -12.61 -8.14
C ILE A 336 -3.67 -13.89 -8.10
N GLU A 337 -3.80 -14.60 -9.22
CA GLU A 337 -4.56 -15.85 -9.30
C GLU A 337 -3.96 -16.93 -8.38
N ILE A 338 -2.64 -17.10 -8.43
CA ILE A 338 -1.91 -18.05 -7.58
C ILE A 338 -2.09 -17.70 -6.10
N MET A 339 -1.87 -16.44 -5.72
CA MET A 339 -1.97 -15.98 -4.34
C MET A 339 -3.40 -16.03 -3.82
N SER A 340 -4.38 -15.68 -4.64
CA SER A 340 -5.81 -15.81 -4.30
C SER A 340 -6.17 -17.27 -4.04
N ARG A 341 -5.67 -18.20 -4.84
CA ARG A 341 -5.86 -19.64 -4.61
C ARG A 341 -5.20 -20.10 -3.30
N ARG A 342 -3.95 -19.71 -3.04
CA ARG A 342 -3.22 -20.05 -1.80
C ARG A 342 -3.94 -19.51 -0.55
N LEU A 343 -4.42 -18.28 -0.59
CA LEU A 343 -5.19 -17.69 0.49
C LEU A 343 -6.51 -18.44 0.71
N ARG A 344 -7.28 -18.72 -0.37
CA ARG A 344 -8.52 -19.50 -0.29
C ARG A 344 -8.30 -20.89 0.31
N ASP A 345 -7.24 -21.57 -0.10
CA ASP A 345 -6.86 -22.87 0.45
C ASP A 345 -6.58 -22.78 1.96
N THR A 346 -5.76 -21.80 2.36
CA THR A 346 -5.36 -21.58 3.74
C THR A 346 -6.55 -21.32 4.68
N VAL A 347 -7.58 -20.62 4.19
CA VAL A 347 -8.78 -20.30 4.98
C VAL A 347 -9.94 -21.27 4.75
N GLY A 348 -9.74 -22.35 3.98
CA GLY A 348 -10.73 -23.42 3.78
C GLY A 348 -11.83 -23.15 2.74
N LEU A 349 -11.68 -22.13 1.89
CA LEU A 349 -12.65 -21.76 0.85
C LEU A 349 -12.65 -22.68 -0.38
N LEU A 350 -11.63 -23.51 -0.58
CA LEU A 350 -11.56 -24.45 -1.71
C LEU A 350 -12.27 -25.79 -1.45
N ALA A 351 -12.62 -26.07 -0.20
CA ALA A 351 -13.15 -27.38 0.21
C ALA A 351 -14.55 -27.70 -0.31
N GLU A 352 -15.31 -26.72 -0.82
CA GLU A 352 -16.67 -26.95 -1.34
C GLU A 352 -16.72 -27.37 -2.82
N ASN A 353 -15.62 -27.29 -3.57
CA ASN A 353 -15.57 -27.66 -5.00
C ASN A 353 -14.84 -28.99 -5.27
N ALA A 354 -14.33 -29.66 -4.24
CA ALA A 354 -13.47 -30.84 -4.35
C ALA A 354 -14.18 -32.18 -4.12
N ASP A 355 -15.50 -32.20 -3.98
CA ASP A 355 -16.27 -33.45 -3.83
C ASP A 355 -16.55 -34.15 -5.19
N GLY A 356 -15.79 -33.79 -6.23
CA GLY A 356 -16.03 -34.23 -7.58
C GLY A 356 -14.81 -34.30 -8.49
N LEU A 357 -13.63 -34.70 -8.00
CA LEU A 357 -12.57 -35.37 -8.80
C LEU A 357 -11.29 -35.62 -7.97
N LEU A 358 -11.18 -36.83 -7.42
CA LEU A 358 -9.91 -37.38 -6.95
C LEU A 358 -9.07 -37.86 -8.15
N GLN A 359 -7.96 -37.21 -8.44
CA GLN A 359 -6.75 -37.89 -8.93
C GLN A 359 -5.49 -37.29 -8.28
N PRO A 360 -4.56 -38.13 -7.77
CA PRO A 360 -3.32 -37.66 -7.16
C PRO A 360 -2.19 -37.61 -8.19
N GLY A 361 -1.44 -36.51 -8.22
CA GLY A 361 -0.09 -36.49 -8.80
C GLY A 361 0.29 -35.21 -9.52
N SER A 362 0.90 -34.27 -8.81
CA SER A 362 2.09 -33.53 -9.25
C SER A 362 2.46 -32.50 -8.17
N ASP A 363 3.32 -32.88 -7.24
CA ASP A 363 3.94 -31.91 -6.32
C ASP A 363 5.45 -32.06 -6.46
N GLY A 364 6.13 -30.97 -6.83
CA GLY A 364 7.55 -30.98 -7.16
C GLY A 364 8.03 -29.90 -8.12
N GLY A 365 7.16 -29.00 -8.60
CA GLY A 365 7.54 -27.93 -9.53
C GLY A 365 7.28 -26.49 -9.06
N LEU A 366 6.71 -26.29 -7.87
CA LEU A 366 6.20 -24.97 -7.44
C LEU A 366 7.17 -24.20 -6.53
N GLU A 367 8.11 -24.87 -5.84
CA GLU A 367 9.05 -24.18 -4.94
C GLU A 367 10.09 -23.30 -5.67
N SER A 368 10.41 -23.56 -6.95
CA SER A 368 11.42 -22.76 -7.67
C SER A 368 10.90 -21.42 -8.19
N LEU A 369 9.61 -21.33 -8.54
CA LEU A 369 8.98 -20.09 -9.01
C LEU A 369 8.76 -19.09 -7.86
N ASP A 370 8.55 -19.59 -6.64
CA ASP A 370 8.29 -18.80 -5.44
C ASP A 370 9.55 -17.99 -4.99
N LEU A 371 10.75 -18.56 -5.16
CA LEU A 371 12.02 -17.89 -4.85
C LEU A 371 12.42 -16.89 -5.94
N GLU A 372 12.18 -17.20 -7.22
CA GLU A 372 12.54 -16.29 -8.32
C GLU A 372 11.66 -15.03 -8.34
N HIS A 373 10.34 -15.13 -8.12
CA HIS A 373 9.46 -13.95 -8.05
C HIS A 373 9.64 -13.14 -6.76
N GLY A 374 9.91 -13.78 -5.61
CA GLY A 374 10.26 -13.07 -4.38
C GLY A 374 11.57 -12.28 -4.50
N THR A 375 12.56 -12.87 -5.21
CA THR A 375 13.83 -12.19 -5.52
C THR A 375 13.61 -11.05 -6.50
N GLN A 376 12.81 -11.24 -7.55
CA GLN A 376 12.46 -10.19 -8.51
C GLN A 376 11.70 -9.02 -7.85
N MET A 377 10.78 -9.30 -6.92
CA MET A 377 10.13 -8.27 -6.11
C MET A 377 11.13 -7.48 -5.25
N SER A 378 12.12 -8.15 -4.65
CA SER A 378 13.17 -7.46 -3.88
C SER A 378 14.03 -6.56 -4.76
N GLU A 379 14.33 -6.97 -6.00
CA GLU A 379 15.06 -6.17 -6.98
C GLU A 379 14.24 -5.01 -7.53
N GLU A 380 12.94 -5.20 -7.77
CA GLU A 380 12.02 -4.13 -8.16
C GLU A 380 11.79 -3.13 -7.03
N LEU A 381 11.77 -3.58 -5.78
CA LEU A 381 11.71 -2.72 -4.60
C LEU A 381 12.96 -1.83 -4.49
N VAL A 382 14.14 -2.39 -4.75
CA VAL A 382 15.40 -1.64 -4.81
C VAL A 382 15.40 -0.64 -5.98
N ARG A 383 14.93 -1.05 -7.17
CA ARG A 383 14.78 -0.15 -8.32
C ARG A 383 13.75 0.95 -8.08
N TRP A 384 12.70 0.66 -7.33
CA TRP A 384 11.68 1.64 -6.94
C TRP A 384 12.24 2.67 -5.96
N LEU A 385 13.03 2.23 -4.96
CA LEU A 385 13.76 3.12 -4.05
C LEU A 385 14.77 4.04 -4.78
N ASP A 386 15.42 3.53 -5.84
CA ASP A 386 16.37 4.29 -6.64
C ASP A 386 15.69 5.23 -7.67
N GLY A 387 14.48 4.90 -8.12
CA GLY A 387 13.75 5.63 -9.17
C GLY A 387 13.09 6.94 -8.74
N GLU A 388 12.72 7.10 -7.46
CA GLU A 388 12.09 8.35 -6.97
C GLU A 388 13.07 9.52 -6.79
N GLN A 389 14.39 9.28 -6.78
CA GLN A 389 15.38 10.38 -6.66
C GLN A 389 15.56 11.19 -7.96
N GLY A 390 15.03 10.73 -9.10
CA GLY A 390 15.28 11.33 -10.42
C GLY A 390 14.30 12.42 -10.88
N ALA A 391 13.14 12.59 -10.23
CA ALA A 391 12.06 13.45 -10.77
C ALA A 391 12.01 14.88 -10.21
N GLY A 392 12.90 15.25 -9.29
CA GLY A 392 12.88 16.55 -8.60
C GLY A 392 13.82 17.64 -9.16
N ALA A 393 14.68 17.32 -10.13
CA ALA A 393 15.75 18.21 -10.58
C ALA A 393 15.68 18.55 -12.08
N ALA A 394 14.54 19.04 -12.54
CA ALA A 394 14.47 19.73 -13.82
C ALA A 394 13.23 20.63 -13.84
N HIS A 395 13.31 21.83 -13.26
CA HIS A 395 12.61 23.05 -13.69
C HIS A 395 13.25 24.23 -12.93
N GLY A 396 14.24 24.83 -13.59
CA GLY A 396 15.02 25.95 -13.11
C GLY A 396 15.88 26.46 -14.25
N HIS A 397 15.23 27.05 -15.26
CA HIS A 397 15.84 27.97 -16.20
C HIS A 397 14.96 29.20 -16.34
#